data_AF-A0A536JU83-F1
#
_entry.id   AF-A0A536JU83-F1
#
_cell.length_a   1.000
_cell.length_b   1.000
_cell.length_c   1.000
_cell.angle_alpha   90.00
_cell.angle_beta   90.00
_cell.angle_gamma   90.00
#
_symmetry.space_group_name_H-M   'P 1'
#
loop_
_entity.id
_entity.type
_entity.pdbx_description
1 polymer ?
#
loop_
_entity_poly.entity_id
_entity_poly.type
_entity_poly.pdbx_seq_one_letter_code
_entity_poly.pdbx_strand_id
1 'polypeptide(L)'
;RGRELRRTVDVEEATALPDSKAAPDTESMAREERERIRAAVSLLPELYRVVIVLRYFNELSVDEIAHVTGRPASTVGVQLLRGRALLRSALEVKP
;
A
#
# COMPACT_ATOMS: atom_id res chain seq x y z
N ARG A 1 45.94 -44.93 2.00
CA ARG A 1 46.89 -44.34 1.02
C ARG A 1 46.30 -44.57 -0.37
N GLY A 2 45.90 -43.49 -1.05
CA GLY A 2 45.40 -43.50 -2.42
C GLY A 2 45.02 -42.07 -2.78
N ARG A 3 45.80 -41.44 -3.64
CA ARG A 3 45.63 -40.07 -4.13
C ARG A 3 44.74 -40.07 -5.37
N GLU A 4 44.41 -38.84 -5.81
CA GLU A 4 44.08 -38.37 -7.17
C GLU A 4 42.65 -37.79 -7.27
N LEU A 5 42.43 -36.48 -7.14
CA LEU A 5 42.70 -35.34 -8.04
C LEU A 5 42.00 -35.39 -9.42
N ARG A 6 41.12 -34.38 -9.61
CA ARG A 6 40.70 -33.68 -10.85
C ARG A 6 39.43 -34.15 -11.59
N ARG A 7 38.41 -33.28 -11.57
CA ARG A 7 37.75 -32.64 -12.74
C ARG A 7 36.56 -31.81 -12.21
N THR A 8 36.69 -30.48 -12.14
CA THR A 8 36.14 -29.50 -13.11
C THR A 8 34.64 -29.65 -13.38
N VAL A 9 33.90 -28.73 -12.73
CA VAL A 9 32.66 -28.03 -13.11
C VAL A 9 31.64 -28.73 -14.02
N ASP A 10 30.41 -28.81 -13.53
CA ASP A 10 29.23 -28.44 -14.30
C ASP A 10 28.35 -27.59 -13.37
N VAL A 11 28.44 -26.28 -13.56
CA VAL A 11 27.55 -25.28 -12.96
C VAL A 11 26.43 -25.06 -13.98
N GLU A 12 25.37 -25.83 -13.85
CA GLU A 12 24.12 -25.68 -14.61
C GLU A 12 23.05 -26.17 -13.64
N GLU A 13 22.10 -25.38 -13.20
CA GLU A 13 21.11 -24.73 -14.05
C GLU A 13 20.57 -23.51 -13.30
N ALA A 14 20.90 -22.32 -13.78
CA ALA A 14 20.15 -21.13 -13.42
C ALA A 14 18.76 -21.31 -14.04
N THR A 15 17.81 -21.83 -13.26
CA THR A 15 16.40 -21.71 -13.61
C THR A 15 16.05 -20.24 -13.52
N ALA A 16 16.27 -19.54 -14.62
CA ALA A 16 15.66 -18.27 -14.93
C ALA A 16 14.14 -18.50 -14.81
N LEU A 17 13.60 -18.20 -13.64
CA LEU A 17 12.19 -17.90 -13.54
C LEU A 17 11.96 -16.77 -14.52
N PRO A 18 11.03 -16.89 -15.47
CA PRO A 18 10.70 -15.76 -16.31
C PRO A 18 10.22 -14.68 -15.34
N ASP A 19 10.99 -13.60 -15.24
CA ASP A 19 10.46 -12.31 -14.85
C ASP A 19 9.27 -12.12 -15.78
N SER A 20 8.09 -12.44 -15.26
CA SER A 20 6.84 -11.99 -15.82
C SER A 20 6.87 -10.51 -15.56
N LYS A 21 7.60 -9.84 -16.45
CA LYS A 21 7.67 -8.42 -16.67
C LYS A 21 6.22 -7.99 -16.76
N ALA A 22 5.63 -7.63 -15.62
CA ALA A 22 4.45 -6.82 -15.57
C ALA A 22 4.74 -5.72 -16.59
N ALA A 23 3.94 -5.67 -17.66
CA ALA A 23 4.26 -4.80 -18.78
C ALA A 23 4.55 -3.39 -18.22
N PRO A 24 5.57 -2.67 -18.69
CA PRO A 24 5.94 -1.35 -18.15
C PRO A 24 4.72 -0.43 -18.00
N ASP A 25 3.72 -0.61 -18.88
CA ASP A 25 2.42 0.04 -18.84
C ASP A 25 1.60 -0.28 -17.58
N THR A 26 1.58 -1.55 -17.14
CA THR A 26 0.85 -1.97 -15.93
C THR A 26 1.45 -1.43 -14.64
N GLU A 27 2.78 -1.35 -14.54
CA GLU A 27 3.45 -0.76 -13.38
C GLU A 27 3.24 0.76 -13.35
N SER A 28 3.30 1.42 -14.51
CA SER A 28 3.01 2.86 -14.63
C SER A 28 1.58 3.18 -14.22
N MET A 29 0.60 2.42 -14.73
CA MET A 29 -0.82 2.61 -14.38
C MET A 29 -1.08 2.40 -12.88
N ALA A 30 -0.47 1.38 -12.28
CA ALA A 30 -0.59 1.13 -10.83
C ALA A 30 0.03 2.26 -9.99
N ARG A 31 1.16 2.82 -10.44
CA ARG A 31 1.81 3.97 -9.81
C ARG A 31 0.92 5.22 -9.88
N GLU A 32 0.37 5.52 -11.06
CA GLU A 32 -0.54 6.65 -11.26
C GLU A 32 -1.80 6.55 -10.39
N GLU A 33 -2.38 5.36 -10.27
CA GLU A 33 -3.53 5.12 -9.40
C GLU A 33 -3.19 5.36 -7.92
N ARG A 34 -2.02 4.88 -7.45
CA ARG A 34 -1.54 5.14 -6.10
C ARG A 34 -1.32 6.62 -5.83
N GLU A 35 -0.75 7.34 -6.78
CA GLU A 35 -0.55 8.79 -6.68
C GLU A 35 -1.87 9.54 -6.63
N ARG A 36 -2.86 9.16 -7.46
CA ARG A 36 -4.22 9.71 -7.41
C ARG A 36 -4.88 9.49 -6.05
N ILE A 37 -4.81 8.29 -5.49
CA ILE A 37 -5.36 8.00 -4.15
C ILE A 37 -4.66 8.85 -3.08
N ARG A 38 -3.32 8.92 -3.11
CA ARG A 38 -2.55 9.71 -2.14
C ARG A 38 -2.87 11.20 -2.21
N ALA A 39 -3.05 11.74 -3.42
CA ALA A 39 -3.45 13.12 -3.63
C ALA A 39 -4.87 13.37 -3.08
N ALA A 40 -5.83 12.50 -3.39
CA ALA A 40 -7.20 12.61 -2.89
C ALA A 40 -7.27 12.57 -1.35
N VAL A 41 -6.51 11.67 -0.71
CA VAL A 41 -6.40 11.63 0.77
C VAL A 41 -5.81 12.93 1.32
N SER A 42 -4.84 13.52 0.61
CA SER A 42 -4.17 14.76 1.06
C SER A 42 -5.09 15.97 1.05
N LEU A 43 -6.10 15.99 0.16
CA LEU A 43 -7.11 17.04 0.03
C LEU A 43 -8.23 16.97 1.09
N LEU A 44 -8.34 15.86 1.82
CA LEU A 44 -9.33 15.73 2.88
C LEU A 44 -9.05 16.74 4.01
N PRO A 45 -10.10 17.32 4.63
CA PRO A 45 -9.94 18.07 5.87
C PRO A 45 -9.19 17.23 6.91
N GLU A 46 -8.30 17.89 7.66
CA GLU A 46 -7.33 17.22 8.54
C GLU A 46 -7.97 16.18 9.47
N LEU A 47 -9.10 16.55 10.05
CA LEU A 47 -9.92 15.70 10.92
C LEU A 47 -10.19 14.31 10.34
N TYR A 48 -10.51 14.24 9.05
CA TYR A 48 -10.85 13.01 8.35
C TYR A 48 -9.60 12.35 7.78
N ARG A 49 -8.65 13.15 7.28
CA ARG A 49 -7.38 12.66 6.74
C ARG A 49 -6.63 11.83 7.78
N VAL A 50 -6.52 12.31 9.02
CA VAL A 50 -5.81 11.62 10.10
C VAL A 50 -6.37 10.22 10.32
N VAL A 51 -7.68 10.09 10.50
CA VAL A 51 -8.29 8.77 10.77
C VAL A 51 -8.21 7.85 9.55
N ILE A 52 -8.28 8.38 8.33
CA ILE A 52 -8.10 7.60 7.08
C ILE A 52 -6.66 7.08 6.97
N VAL A 53 -5.67 7.93 7.23
CA VAL A 53 -4.25 7.54 7.19
C VAL A 53 -3.96 6.45 8.23
N LEU A 54 -4.42 6.64 9.46
CA LEU A 54 -4.20 5.65 10.51
C LEU A 54 -4.90 4.33 10.19
N ARG A 55 -6.12 4.35 9.63
CA ARG A 55 -6.87 3.13 9.30
C ARG A 55 -6.28 2.36 8.12
N TYR A 56 -5.92 3.04 7.04
CA TYR A 56 -5.62 2.39 5.77
C TYR A 56 -4.13 2.31 5.44
N PHE A 57 -3.30 3.18 6.01
CA PHE A 57 -1.85 3.19 5.77
C PHE A 57 -1.06 2.63 6.95
N ASN A 58 -1.62 2.72 8.17
CA ASN A 58 -1.01 2.16 9.38
C ASN A 58 -1.79 0.95 9.92
N GLU A 59 -2.86 0.54 9.23
CA GLU A 59 -3.67 -0.65 9.53
C GLU A 59 -4.27 -0.71 10.94
N LEU A 60 -4.41 0.45 11.61
CA LEU A 60 -4.92 0.52 12.97
C LEU A 60 -6.43 0.24 13.03
N SER A 61 -6.86 -0.42 14.12
CA SER A 61 -8.26 -0.56 14.50
C SER A 61 -8.89 0.76 14.95
N VAL A 62 -10.22 0.81 15.02
CA VAL A 62 -10.93 2.01 15.50
C VAL A 62 -10.55 2.34 16.95
N ASP A 63 -10.36 1.31 17.79
CA ASP A 63 -9.95 1.48 19.19
C ASP A 63 -8.51 1.96 19.33
N GLU A 64 -7.57 1.45 18.51
CA GLU A 64 -6.19 1.96 18.48
C GLU A 64 -6.13 3.41 17.99
N ILE A 65 -6.92 3.76 16.97
CA ILE A 65 -7.02 5.15 16.49
C ILE A 65 -7.62 6.04 17.59
N ALA A 66 -8.64 5.57 18.30
CA ALA A 66 -9.22 6.28 19.43
C ALA A 66 -8.18 6.56 20.52
N HIS A 67 -7.37 5.55 20.85
CA HIS A 67 -6.28 5.66 21.81
C HIS A 67 -5.20 6.67 21.37
N VAL A 68 -4.69 6.55 20.14
CA VAL A 68 -3.62 7.43 19.60
C VAL A 68 -4.09 8.87 19.45
N THR A 69 -5.36 9.09 19.08
CA THR A 69 -5.90 10.43 18.86
C THR A 69 -6.50 11.06 20.11
N GLY A 70 -6.68 10.30 21.20
CA GLY A 70 -7.34 10.75 22.42
C GLY A 70 -8.84 11.04 22.24
N ARG A 71 -9.50 10.38 21.29
CA ARG A 71 -10.91 10.65 20.90
C ARG A 71 -11.77 9.42 21.16
N PRO A 72 -13.09 9.58 21.41
CA PRO A 72 -13.99 8.44 21.54
C PRO A 72 -14.03 7.58 20.27
N ALA A 73 -14.06 6.25 20.43
CA ALA A 73 -14.18 5.31 19.31
C ALA A 73 -15.42 5.61 18.44
N SER A 74 -16.53 6.02 19.04
CA SER A 74 -17.74 6.46 18.31
C SER A 74 -17.46 7.67 17.42
N THR A 75 -16.67 8.64 17.88
CA THR A 75 -16.26 9.81 17.10
C THR A 75 -15.34 9.41 15.95
N VAL A 76 -14.36 8.52 16.20
CA VAL A 76 -13.49 7.97 15.15
C VAL A 76 -14.30 7.24 14.10
N GLY A 77 -15.29 6.43 14.49
CA GLY A 77 -16.19 5.73 13.57
C GLY A 77 -16.96 6.70 12.66
N VAL A 78 -17.54 7.77 13.21
CA VAL A 78 -18.22 8.81 12.41
C VAL A 78 -17.25 9.54 11.48
N GLN A 79 -16.04 9.84 11.94
CA GLN A 79 -15.01 10.49 11.12
C GLN A 79 -14.55 9.60 9.97
N LEU A 80 -14.37 8.29 10.21
CA LEU A 80 -14.05 7.32 9.16
C LEU A 80 -15.18 7.22 8.14
N LEU A 81 -16.44 7.18 8.58
CA LEU A 81 -17.59 7.16 7.68
C LEU A 81 -17.60 8.40 6.77
N ARG A 82 -17.50 9.59 7.35
CA ARG A 82 -17.48 10.86 6.59
C ARG A 82 -16.24 11.00 5.72
N GLY A 83 -15.08 10.61 6.22
CA GLY A 83 -13.82 10.62 5.48
C GLY A 83 -13.87 9.73 4.24
N ARG A 84 -14.45 8.52 4.35
CA ARG A 84 -14.66 7.64 3.18
C ARG A 84 -15.62 8.24 2.16
N ALA A 85 -16.68 8.90 2.61
CA ALA A 85 -17.63 9.56 1.70
C ALA A 85 -16.94 10.69 0.93
N LEU A 86 -16.19 11.55 1.63
CA LEU A 86 -15.40 12.62 0.99
C LEU A 86 -14.34 12.07 0.03
N LEU A 87 -13.64 11.00 0.42
CA LEU A 87 -12.63 10.37 -0.43
C LEU A 87 -13.25 9.78 -1.69
N ARG A 88 -14.43 9.15 -1.57
CA ARG A 88 -15.19 8.66 -2.74
C ARG A 88 -15.51 9.81 -3.68
N SER A 89 -16.10 10.89 -3.16
CA SER A 89 -16.43 12.06 -3.98
C SER A 89 -15.19 12.68 -4.63
N ALA A 90 -14.05 12.73 -3.94
CA ALA A 90 -12.79 13.24 -4.49
C ALA A 90 -12.22 12.36 -5.62
N LEU A 91 -12.49 11.05 -5.60
CA LEU A 91 -12.03 10.10 -6.62
C LEU A 91 -13.04 9.92 -7.77
N GLU A 92 -14.32 10.19 -7.53
CA GLU A 92 -15.38 10.17 -8.56
C GLU A 92 -15.26 11.33 -9.54
N VAL A 93 -14.60 12.43 -9.15
CA VAL A 93 -14.22 13.50 -10.07
C VAL A 93 -13.12 12.99 -10.98
N LYS A 94 -13.50 12.42 -12.12
CA LYS A 94 -12.58 12.28 -13.25
C LYS A 94 -12.09 13.68 -13.62
N PRO A 95 -10.76 13.89 -13.77
CA PRO A 95 -10.25 15.14 -14.33
C PRO A 95 -10.79 15.38 -15.75
#